data_AF-A0A9P9ES69-F1
#
_entry.id   AF-A0A9P9ES69-F1
#
_cell.length_a   1.000
_cell.length_b   1.000
_cell.length_c   1.000
_cell.angle_alpha   90.00
_cell.angle_beta   90.00
_cell.angle_gamma   90.00
#
_symmetry.space_group_name_H-M   'P 1'
#
loop_
_entity.id
_entity.type
_entity.pdbx_description
1 polymer ?
#
loop_
_entity_poly.entity_id
_entity_poly.type
_entity_poly.pdbx_seq_one_letter_code
_entity_poly.pdbx_strand_id
1 'polypeptide(L)'
;MTHHRKPKTGCHTAILPTASLVENITFECTRPTEEPALKRLTQPLPFSTNIAENLVWAAAFIDRAGHLTEDYELLRKRLHAAIDTIGNDAIEMTLLRQQLHAQAHKVERLETTVAGQEKAKKELEERLAKGRATALKVEKDLARKLRNSEKALRQSQTAEKRLKDKLDKTLLEEHERWLQEAEHDREDHESIDAAHDALERALQEKAALQAELDSKSLELGSTQHKLNAAKETLGACKQNCEAKEAEIKALIDQLAVANRTNTELSTSLDAATAQLSAKEQEVAAATQALGEAARNLAEANEKITQKDSAISTLEANLSAAAEERDQKLKLLEDLQKSTEETQKALQDKIGELSAHDLEDHQRLEAANEAKRLSDESVRDLQAKIEAANAHDAENQTRLAAEEEAKRAAEAELERVKLQLEEANKPKLPNTVTLSNPIPIVGSLGGASDNFDDLFYPIVSSFPITIYGHSSTNVFVSINGLFSLDVGDRSYGYQSLPARNSSLPEYTLFPFWCDLYIYKDTPQGIYYEIAGQAPSRTLYIEWYVSRYGDKNQYYHFNMSLEEARPNIVTYKYFEALDKGGKCTIGAQGPNSAQLWSYNQEKVVPGVQVVIDTLSGSVAESTFPIPH
;
A
#
# COMPACT_ATOMS: atom_id res chain seq x y z
N MET A 1 53.59 15.58 65.84
CA MET A 1 54.82 14.95 66.39
C MET A 1 56.03 15.57 65.72
N THR A 2 57.15 15.66 66.44
CA THR A 2 58.47 16.09 65.93
C THR A 2 59.11 15.00 65.07
N HIS A 3 59.95 15.36 64.08
CA HIS A 3 61.41 15.22 64.21
C HIS A 3 62.18 15.78 62.98
N HIS A 4 63.30 16.43 63.32
CA HIS A 4 64.46 16.88 62.54
C HIS A 4 64.47 16.79 60.99
N ARG A 5 64.51 17.98 60.37
CA ARG A 5 65.19 18.21 59.08
C ARG A 5 66.58 18.78 59.38
N LYS A 6 67.66 18.02 59.14
CA LYS A 6 69.05 18.54 59.30
C LYS A 6 69.37 19.56 58.18
N PRO A 7 70.12 20.64 58.45
CA PRO A 7 70.64 21.51 57.40
C PRO A 7 71.76 20.81 56.61
N LYS A 8 71.87 21.10 55.32
CA LYS A 8 73.09 20.78 54.55
C LYS A 8 74.14 21.84 54.83
N THR A 9 75.30 21.43 55.31
CA THR A 9 76.49 22.27 55.41
C THR A 9 76.99 22.63 54.01
N GLY A 10 77.19 23.93 53.74
CA GLY A 10 77.87 24.38 52.53
C GLY A 10 79.37 24.13 52.65
N CYS A 11 79.95 23.32 51.77
CA CYS A 11 81.39 23.14 51.69
C CYS A 11 81.97 24.14 50.66
N HIS A 12 82.37 25.32 51.14
CA HIS A 12 83.18 26.24 50.33
C HIS A 12 84.64 25.75 50.33
N THR A 13 84.94 24.80 49.44
CA THR A 13 86.34 24.40 49.17
C THR A 13 87.02 25.52 48.37
N ALA A 14 87.43 26.59 49.05
CA ALA A 14 88.26 27.63 48.47
C ALA A 14 89.64 27.04 48.17
N ILE A 15 89.88 26.72 46.89
CA ILE A 15 91.22 26.32 46.42
C ILE A 15 92.10 27.57 46.45
N LEU A 16 92.89 27.68 47.52
CA LEU A 16 93.97 28.66 47.62
C LEU A 16 94.93 28.45 46.43
N PRO A 17 95.39 29.52 45.76
CA PRO A 17 96.46 29.39 44.76
C PRO A 17 97.71 28.88 45.48
N THR A 18 98.22 27.72 45.06
CA THR A 18 99.45 27.15 45.61
C THR A 18 100.61 28.11 45.37
N ALA A 19 101.32 28.44 46.44
CA ALA A 19 102.37 29.46 46.40
C ALA A 19 103.47 29.09 45.39
N SER A 20 103.83 30.05 44.54
CA SER A 20 104.99 29.91 43.65
C SER A 20 106.27 29.86 44.47
N LEU A 21 106.84 28.67 44.63
CA LEU A 21 108.21 28.48 45.11
C LEU A 21 109.18 29.09 44.09
N VAL A 22 109.55 30.36 44.31
CA VAL A 22 110.64 31.02 43.63
C VAL A 22 111.93 30.67 44.38
N GLU A 23 112.69 29.71 43.85
CA GLU A 23 114.06 29.48 44.32
C GLU A 23 114.93 30.67 43.90
N ASN A 24 115.28 31.52 44.88
CA ASN A 24 116.25 32.60 44.68
C ASN A 24 117.66 32.00 44.58
N ILE A 25 118.09 31.67 43.36
CA ILE A 25 119.47 31.23 43.09
C ILE A 25 120.41 32.44 43.21
N THR A 26 121.00 32.62 44.39
CA THR A 26 121.99 33.66 44.66
C THR A 26 123.38 33.23 44.17
N PHE A 27 123.87 33.85 43.10
CA PHE A 27 125.27 33.74 42.70
C PHE A 27 126.12 34.78 43.44
N GLU A 28 127.01 34.33 44.33
CA GLU A 28 128.08 35.19 44.86
C GLU A 28 129.14 35.44 43.79
N CYS A 29 129.23 36.69 43.32
CA CYS A 29 130.29 37.14 42.41
C CYS A 29 131.32 37.96 43.18
N THR A 30 132.36 37.30 43.69
CA THR A 30 133.51 37.97 44.30
C THR A 30 134.33 38.68 43.22
N ARG A 31 134.68 39.95 43.44
CA ARG A 31 135.59 40.68 42.55
C ARG A 31 136.98 40.04 42.58
N PRO A 32 137.75 40.08 41.48
CA PRO A 32 139.18 39.77 41.50
C PRO A 32 139.89 40.62 42.56
N THR A 33 140.74 40.00 43.37
CA THR A 33 141.57 40.69 44.36
C THR A 33 142.63 41.54 43.68
N GLU A 34 142.96 42.70 44.25
CA GLU A 34 144.01 43.58 43.72
C GLU A 34 145.43 42.98 43.86
N GLU A 35 145.60 42.02 44.78
CA GLU A 35 146.81 41.19 44.82
C GLU A 35 146.78 40.11 43.72
N PRO A 36 147.80 40.04 42.84
CA PRO A 36 147.91 38.97 41.85
C PRO A 36 148.24 37.64 42.54
N ALA A 37 147.54 36.57 42.17
CA ALA A 37 147.67 35.23 42.74
C ALA A 37 149.06 34.58 42.61
N LEU A 38 150.00 35.22 41.88
CA LEU A 38 151.42 34.87 41.83
C LEU A 38 152.25 36.11 42.15
N LYS A 39 153.02 36.04 43.25
CA LYS A 39 153.99 37.09 43.61
C LYS A 39 155.03 37.25 42.51
N ARG A 40 155.15 38.45 41.94
CA ARG A 40 156.22 38.76 40.97
C ARG A 40 157.59 38.67 41.65
N LEU A 41 158.45 37.79 41.14
CA LEU A 41 159.86 37.74 41.53
C LEU A 41 160.56 38.99 40.98
N THR A 42 161.01 39.86 41.88
CA THR A 42 161.75 41.10 41.56
C THR A 42 163.27 40.96 41.73
N GLN A 43 163.73 39.79 42.16
CA GLN A 43 165.14 39.40 42.13
C GLN A 43 165.49 38.79 40.76
N PRO A 44 166.73 38.92 40.26
CA PRO A 44 167.15 38.19 39.07
C PRO A 44 166.96 36.69 39.29
N LEU A 45 166.35 36.01 38.33
CA LEU A 45 166.18 34.55 38.37
C LEU A 45 167.55 33.88 38.55
N PRO A 46 167.65 32.80 39.36
CA PRO A 46 168.91 32.13 39.66
C PRO A 46 169.35 31.24 38.49
N PHE A 47 169.59 31.85 37.33
CA PHE A 47 170.28 31.21 36.23
C PHE A 47 171.69 30.88 36.69
N SER A 48 172.03 29.59 36.79
CA SER A 48 173.39 29.19 37.15
C SER A 48 174.34 29.51 35.97
N THR A 49 175.64 29.56 36.25
CA THR A 49 176.66 29.71 35.19
C THR A 49 176.78 28.46 34.30
N ASN A 50 176.02 27.39 34.57
CA ASN A 50 175.94 26.19 33.77
C ASN A 50 174.68 26.18 32.90
N ILE A 51 174.87 26.29 31.58
CA ILE A 51 173.76 26.33 30.61
C ILE A 51 172.86 25.08 30.67
N ALA A 52 173.39 23.93 31.10
CA ALA A 52 172.64 22.68 31.19
C ALA A 52 171.55 22.73 32.28
N GLU A 53 171.84 23.29 33.45
CA GLU A 53 170.84 23.41 34.53
C GLU A 53 169.72 24.37 34.13
N ASN A 54 170.06 25.48 33.48
CA ASN A 54 169.08 26.46 33.00
C ASN A 54 168.11 25.86 31.98
N LEU A 55 168.59 24.96 31.12
CA LEU A 55 167.75 24.20 30.19
C LEU A 55 166.85 23.17 30.90
N VAL A 56 167.33 22.51 31.96
CA VAL A 56 166.51 21.59 32.79
C VAL A 56 165.40 22.35 33.51
N TRP A 57 165.70 23.51 34.12
CA TRP A 57 164.69 24.36 34.76
C TRP A 57 163.65 24.90 33.76
N ALA A 58 164.07 25.30 32.56
CA ALA A 58 163.17 25.71 31.49
C ALA A 58 162.26 24.56 31.03
N ALA A 59 162.81 23.36 30.84
CA ALA A 59 162.03 22.17 30.47
C ALA A 59 160.99 21.82 31.54
N ALA A 60 161.37 21.78 32.82
CA ALA A 60 160.45 21.49 33.93
C ALA A 60 159.33 22.55 34.08
N PHE A 61 159.60 23.81 33.74
CA PHE A 61 158.57 24.85 33.70
C PHE A 61 157.58 24.66 32.54
N ILE A 62 158.09 24.34 31.34
CA ILE A 62 157.26 24.07 30.15
C ILE A 62 156.38 22.84 30.36
N ASP A 63 156.94 21.76 30.90
CA ASP A 63 156.24 20.50 31.19
C ASP A 63 155.08 20.73 32.19
N ARG A 64 155.34 21.46 33.28
CA ARG A 64 154.31 21.82 34.27
C ARG A 64 153.27 22.81 33.74
N ALA A 65 153.64 23.70 32.80
CA ALA A 65 152.68 24.55 32.10
C ALA A 65 151.76 23.71 31.19
N GLY A 66 152.32 22.72 30.49
CA GLY A 66 151.57 21.77 29.65
C GLY A 66 150.50 21.01 30.43
N HIS A 67 150.88 20.38 31.55
CA HIS A 67 149.93 19.65 32.41
C HIS A 67 148.77 20.54 32.89
N LEU A 68 149.03 21.80 33.25
CA LEU A 68 147.98 22.74 33.67
C LEU A 68 147.02 23.12 32.52
N THR A 69 147.49 23.13 31.27
CA THR A 69 146.60 23.32 30.11
C THR A 69 145.76 22.09 29.77
N GLU A 70 146.25 20.87 30.01
CA GLU A 70 145.45 19.64 29.79
C GLU A 70 144.28 19.53 30.77
N ASP A 71 144.51 19.79 32.07
CA ASP A 71 143.46 19.85 33.08
C ASP A 71 142.39 20.90 32.75
N TYR A 72 142.81 22.07 32.25
CA TYR A 72 141.89 23.15 31.86
C TYR A 72 141.02 22.78 30.64
N GLU A 73 141.59 22.15 29.61
CA GLU A 73 140.83 21.68 28.45
C GLU A 73 139.90 20.51 28.79
N LEU A 74 140.28 19.63 29.72
CA LEU A 74 139.38 18.59 30.23
C LEU A 74 138.20 19.19 31.01
N LEU A 75 138.47 20.18 31.88
CA LEU A 75 137.42 20.90 32.62
C LEU A 75 136.50 21.68 31.68
N ARG A 76 137.05 22.36 30.66
CA ARG A 76 136.30 23.07 29.62
C ARG A 76 135.35 22.14 28.87
N LYS A 77 135.81 20.97 28.45
CA LYS A 77 134.99 19.97 27.73
C LYS A 77 133.86 19.43 28.61
N ARG A 78 134.14 19.15 29.89
CA ARG A 78 133.11 18.75 30.88
C ARG A 78 132.07 19.85 31.08
N LEU A 79 132.48 21.11 31.15
CA LEU A 79 131.56 22.24 31.30
C LEU A 79 130.62 22.41 30.09
N HIS A 80 131.14 22.28 28.86
CA HIS A 80 130.29 22.36 27.66
C HIS A 80 129.29 21.20 27.62
N ALA A 81 129.75 19.96 27.85
CA ALA A 81 128.85 18.80 27.92
C ALA A 81 127.76 18.96 28.99
N ALA A 82 128.07 19.53 30.16
CA ALA A 82 127.08 19.82 31.19
C ALA A 82 126.07 20.91 30.75
N ILE A 83 126.51 21.97 30.07
CA ILE A 83 125.64 23.01 29.51
C ILE A 83 124.72 22.41 28.43
N ASP A 84 125.25 21.57 27.54
CA ASP A 84 124.46 20.90 26.51
C ASP A 84 123.41 19.94 27.11
N THR A 85 123.76 19.19 28.15
CA THR A 85 122.80 18.35 28.90
C THR A 85 121.69 19.21 29.52
N ILE A 86 122.04 20.24 30.29
CA ILE A 86 121.07 21.15 30.94
C ILE A 86 120.16 21.84 29.90
N GLY A 87 120.71 22.20 28.73
CA GLY A 87 119.95 22.76 27.61
C GLY A 87 118.92 21.79 27.05
N ASN A 88 119.30 20.53 26.84
CA ASN A 88 118.38 19.47 26.38
C ASN A 88 117.31 19.16 27.43
N ASP A 89 117.68 19.00 28.69
CA ASP A 89 116.76 18.76 29.82
C ASP A 89 115.72 19.89 29.93
N ALA A 90 116.14 21.14 29.74
CA ALA A 90 115.24 22.31 29.75
C ALA A 90 114.24 22.31 28.57
N ILE A 91 114.65 21.82 27.39
CA ILE A 91 113.77 21.66 26.23
C ILE A 91 112.76 20.54 26.48
N GLU A 92 113.19 19.38 26.99
CA GLU A 92 112.30 18.26 27.33
C GLU A 92 111.29 18.66 28.42
N MET A 93 111.75 19.32 29.49
CA MET A 93 110.88 19.85 30.54
C MET A 93 109.88 20.89 30.01
N THR A 94 110.23 21.65 28.97
CA THR A 94 109.30 22.59 28.31
C THR A 94 108.24 21.84 27.50
N LEU A 95 108.63 20.79 26.76
CA LEU A 95 107.71 19.94 26.01
C LEU A 95 106.75 19.18 26.94
N LEU A 96 107.26 18.62 28.04
CA LEU A 96 106.44 17.93 29.05
C LEU A 96 105.42 18.87 29.71
N ARG A 97 105.80 20.13 29.99
CA ARG A 97 104.85 21.16 30.46
C ARG A 97 103.74 21.44 29.44
N GLN A 98 104.08 21.58 28.16
CA GLN A 98 103.07 21.77 27.09
C GLN A 98 102.12 20.58 26.99
N GLN A 99 102.63 19.34 27.05
CA GLN A 99 101.80 18.14 27.06
C GLN A 99 100.88 18.09 28.29
N LEU A 100 101.39 18.43 29.49
CA LEU A 100 100.60 18.48 30.72
C LEU A 100 99.45 19.49 30.62
N HIS A 101 99.70 20.70 30.12
CA HIS A 101 98.65 21.70 29.89
C HIS A 101 97.62 21.23 28.85
N ALA A 102 98.05 20.57 27.77
CA ALA A 102 97.15 20.02 26.77
C ALA A 102 96.23 18.91 27.33
N GLN A 103 96.76 18.06 28.24
CA GLN A 103 95.95 17.06 28.95
C GLN A 103 95.01 17.70 29.98
N ALA A 104 95.45 18.73 30.73
CA ALA A 104 94.59 19.44 31.67
C ALA A 104 93.34 20.02 30.99
N HIS A 105 93.50 20.73 29.86
CA HIS A 105 92.37 21.22 29.06
C HIS A 105 91.56 20.09 28.40
N LYS A 106 92.10 18.87 28.26
CA LYS A 106 91.32 17.70 27.81
C LYS A 106 90.46 17.15 28.95
N VAL A 107 90.98 17.09 30.17
CA VAL A 107 90.22 16.71 31.38
C VAL A 107 89.09 17.69 31.63
N GLU A 108 89.36 18.99 31.65
CA GLU A 108 88.37 20.07 31.83
C GLU A 108 87.18 19.97 30.83
N ARG A 109 87.47 19.66 29.56
CA ARG A 109 86.43 19.44 28.53
C ARG A 109 85.65 18.14 28.71
N LEU A 110 86.26 17.10 29.29
CA LEU A 110 85.57 15.85 29.64
C LEU A 110 84.70 16.02 30.88
N GLU A 111 85.18 16.71 31.93
CA GLU A 111 84.43 17.00 33.15
C GLU A 111 83.18 17.84 32.86
N THR A 112 83.31 18.90 32.07
CA THR A 112 82.16 19.72 31.62
C THR A 112 81.18 18.91 30.75
N THR A 113 81.66 18.01 29.90
CA THR A 113 80.80 17.09 29.13
C THR A 113 80.05 16.12 30.03
N VAL A 114 80.72 15.51 31.03
CA VAL A 114 80.11 14.58 31.99
C VAL A 114 79.07 15.29 32.87
N ALA A 115 79.35 16.50 33.34
CA ALA A 115 78.38 17.31 34.08
C ALA A 115 77.13 17.64 33.25
N GLY A 116 77.30 17.91 31.95
CA GLY A 116 76.20 18.08 31.00
C GLY A 116 75.35 16.81 30.84
N GLN A 117 75.99 15.65 30.70
CA GLN A 117 75.30 14.35 30.60
C GLN A 117 74.56 13.98 31.90
N GLU A 118 75.15 14.25 33.08
CA GLU A 118 74.47 14.08 34.36
C GLU A 118 73.20 14.94 34.50
N LYS A 119 73.26 16.19 34.02
CA LYS A 119 72.09 17.10 34.02
C LYS A 119 71.00 16.58 33.09
N ALA A 120 71.35 16.20 31.85
CA ALA A 120 70.42 15.61 30.89
C ALA A 120 69.78 14.31 31.42
N LYS A 121 70.55 13.45 32.09
CA LYS A 121 70.03 12.24 32.74
C LYS A 121 68.97 12.57 33.80
N LYS A 122 69.25 13.52 34.71
CA LYS A 122 68.31 13.92 35.77
C LYS A 122 67.01 14.50 35.18
N GLU A 123 67.11 15.33 34.15
CA GLU A 123 65.95 15.88 33.43
C GLU A 123 65.11 14.78 32.74
N LEU A 124 65.75 13.74 32.19
CA LEU A 124 65.06 12.57 31.64
C LEU A 124 64.38 11.73 32.73
N GLU A 125 65.04 11.49 33.86
CA GLU A 125 64.48 10.76 35.00
C GLU A 125 63.23 11.46 35.58
N GLU A 126 63.27 12.79 35.74
CA GLU A 126 62.10 13.59 36.17
C GLU A 126 60.96 13.56 35.15
N ARG A 127 61.26 13.71 33.84
CA ARG A 127 60.26 13.59 32.77
C ARG A 127 59.60 12.21 32.75
N LEU A 128 60.39 11.14 32.94
CA LEU A 128 59.91 9.76 32.95
C LEU A 128 59.04 9.49 34.20
N ALA A 129 59.42 10.00 35.36
CA ALA A 129 58.61 9.94 36.58
C ALA A 129 57.26 10.66 36.41
N LYS A 130 57.26 11.88 35.84
CA LYS A 130 56.04 12.65 35.53
C LYS A 130 55.15 11.93 34.50
N GLY A 131 55.75 11.29 33.49
CA GLY A 131 55.06 10.44 32.52
C GLY A 131 54.34 9.26 33.19
N ARG A 132 55.07 8.48 34.01
CA ARG A 132 54.50 7.34 34.77
C ARG A 132 53.36 7.76 35.69
N ALA A 133 53.50 8.86 36.43
CA ALA A 133 52.45 9.39 37.30
C ALA A 133 51.19 9.80 36.52
N THR A 134 51.36 10.35 35.31
CA THR A 134 50.24 10.72 34.43
C THR A 134 49.54 9.48 33.88
N ALA A 135 50.30 8.50 33.39
CA ALA A 135 49.77 7.23 32.87
C ALA A 135 48.96 6.48 33.94
N LEU A 136 49.48 6.34 35.16
CA LEU A 136 48.79 5.69 36.29
C LEU A 136 47.49 6.40 36.71
N LYS A 137 47.37 7.72 36.46
CA LYS A 137 46.11 8.45 36.66
C LYS A 137 45.09 8.09 35.57
N VAL A 138 45.51 8.13 34.30
CA VAL A 138 44.66 7.78 33.15
C VAL A 138 44.17 6.34 33.25
N GLU A 139 45.05 5.40 33.61
CA GLU A 139 44.73 3.99 33.86
C GLU A 139 43.61 3.84 34.92
N LYS A 140 43.73 4.53 36.06
CA LYS A 140 42.71 4.51 37.13
C LYS A 140 41.37 5.13 36.69
N ASP A 141 41.41 6.18 35.87
CA ASP A 141 40.20 6.79 35.32
C ASP A 141 39.53 5.91 34.26
N LEU A 142 40.30 5.22 33.41
CA LEU A 142 39.79 4.22 32.46
C LEU A 142 39.21 2.99 33.19
N ALA A 143 39.93 2.43 34.17
CA ALA A 143 39.44 1.33 34.99
C ALA A 143 38.22 1.70 35.86
N ARG A 144 37.95 2.99 36.07
CA ARG A 144 36.69 3.49 36.68
C ARG A 144 35.57 3.59 35.65
N LYS A 145 35.85 4.12 34.44
CA LYS A 145 34.88 4.16 33.33
C LYS A 145 34.43 2.75 32.93
N LEU A 146 35.36 1.81 32.75
CA LEU A 146 35.07 0.43 32.36
C LEU A 146 34.06 -0.23 33.32
N ARG A 147 34.31 -0.20 34.63
CA ARG A 147 33.39 -0.77 35.64
C ARG A 147 32.01 -0.11 35.68
N ASN A 148 31.91 1.17 35.31
CA ASN A 148 30.61 1.83 35.16
C ASN A 148 29.88 1.33 33.91
N SER A 149 30.58 1.19 32.77
CA SER A 149 30.01 0.63 31.53
C SER A 149 29.60 -0.83 31.68
N GLU A 150 30.41 -1.68 32.34
CA GLU A 150 30.08 -3.07 32.68
C GLU A 150 28.80 -3.16 33.53
N LYS A 151 28.63 -2.25 34.50
CA LYS A 151 27.42 -2.19 35.32
C LYS A 151 26.20 -1.78 34.50
N ALA A 152 26.33 -0.76 33.64
CA ALA A 152 25.26 -0.31 32.76
C ALA A 152 24.84 -1.40 31.77
N LEU A 153 25.80 -2.11 31.17
CA LEU A 153 25.55 -3.24 30.27
C LEU A 153 24.75 -4.36 30.96
N ARG A 154 25.16 -4.77 32.17
CA ARG A 154 24.42 -5.76 32.97
C ARG A 154 22.99 -5.29 33.29
N GLN A 155 22.80 -4.01 33.60
CA GLN A 155 21.46 -3.45 33.81
C GLN A 155 20.62 -3.50 32.53
N SER A 156 21.20 -3.16 31.38
CA SER A 156 20.55 -3.28 30.07
C SER A 156 20.13 -4.72 29.77
N GLN A 157 21.02 -5.69 29.93
CA GLN A 157 20.73 -7.12 29.74
C GLN A 157 19.59 -7.63 30.64
N THR A 158 19.51 -7.15 31.90
CA THR A 158 18.38 -7.49 32.78
C THR A 158 17.07 -6.79 32.41
N ALA A 159 17.11 -5.64 31.73
CA ALA A 159 15.92 -4.97 31.21
C ALA A 159 15.44 -5.63 29.90
N GLU A 160 16.38 -5.91 28.99
CA GLU A 160 16.18 -6.67 27.75
C GLU A 160 15.51 -8.02 28.02
N LYS A 161 16.04 -8.83 28.95
CA LYS A 161 15.39 -10.08 29.34
C LYS A 161 13.96 -9.86 29.84
N ARG A 162 13.71 -8.86 30.69
CA ARG A 162 12.35 -8.56 31.19
C ARG A 162 11.39 -8.06 30.11
N LEU A 163 11.91 -7.44 29.04
CA LEU A 163 11.12 -7.06 27.88
C LEU A 163 10.81 -8.28 27.00
N LYS A 164 11.76 -9.20 26.83
CA LYS A 164 11.52 -10.49 26.17
C LYS A 164 10.52 -11.36 26.94
N ASP A 165 10.73 -11.56 28.24
CA ASP A 165 9.82 -12.33 29.12
C ASP A 165 8.38 -11.76 29.08
N LYS A 166 8.22 -10.45 28.78
CA LYS A 166 6.92 -9.80 28.54
C LYS A 166 6.39 -10.03 27.12
N LEU A 167 7.24 -9.85 26.10
CA LEU A 167 6.89 -9.99 24.69
C LEU A 167 6.42 -11.43 24.40
N ASP A 168 7.18 -12.42 24.87
CA ASP A 168 6.85 -13.85 24.75
C ASP A 168 5.48 -14.14 25.41
N LYS A 169 5.17 -13.48 26.55
CA LYS A 169 3.85 -13.58 27.19
C LYS A 169 2.73 -12.91 26.38
N THR A 170 2.93 -11.69 25.88
CA THR A 170 1.91 -11.01 25.07
C THR A 170 1.64 -11.72 23.75
N LEU A 171 2.66 -12.31 23.12
CA LEU A 171 2.50 -13.12 21.92
C LEU A 171 1.68 -14.39 22.18
N LEU A 172 1.83 -15.00 23.36
CA LEU A 172 0.99 -16.13 23.77
C LEU A 172 -0.46 -15.70 24.01
N GLU A 173 -0.68 -14.58 24.72
CA GLU A 173 -2.04 -14.06 24.98
C GLU A 173 -2.77 -13.63 23.70
N GLU A 174 -2.07 -13.04 22.73
CA GLU A 174 -2.64 -12.73 21.41
C GLU A 174 -2.87 -13.98 20.55
N HIS A 175 -2.02 -15.00 20.65
CA HIS A 175 -2.24 -16.28 19.94
C HIS A 175 -3.43 -17.05 20.51
N GLU A 176 -3.60 -17.08 21.84
CA GLU A 176 -4.78 -17.66 22.51
C GLU A 176 -6.07 -16.92 22.12
N ARG A 177 -6.02 -15.58 21.98
CA ARG A 177 -7.15 -14.79 21.44
C ARG A 177 -7.45 -15.14 19.98
N TRP A 178 -6.44 -15.20 19.12
CA TRP A 178 -6.63 -15.52 17.70
C TRP A 178 -7.25 -16.92 17.50
N LEU A 179 -6.88 -17.89 18.34
CA LEU A 179 -7.51 -19.22 18.34
C LEU A 179 -8.97 -19.21 18.83
N GLN A 180 -9.34 -18.30 19.74
CA GLN A 180 -10.73 -18.13 20.18
C GLN A 180 -11.58 -17.43 19.11
N GLU A 181 -11.05 -16.39 18.46
CA GLU A 181 -11.73 -15.70 17.36
C GLU A 181 -11.94 -16.65 16.17
N ALA A 182 -10.92 -17.42 15.77
CA ALA A 182 -11.01 -18.39 14.67
C ALA A 182 -11.96 -19.58 14.96
N GLU A 183 -12.23 -19.89 16.24
CA GLU A 183 -13.26 -20.85 16.64
C GLU A 183 -14.65 -20.21 16.51
N HIS A 184 -14.82 -18.96 16.97
CA HIS A 184 -16.07 -18.20 16.85
C HIS A 184 -16.46 -17.92 15.39
N ASP A 185 -15.51 -17.51 14.55
CA ASP A 185 -15.70 -17.33 13.10
C ASP A 185 -16.23 -18.63 12.46
N ARG A 186 -15.76 -19.79 12.91
CA ARG A 186 -16.24 -21.09 12.41
C ARG A 186 -17.66 -21.39 12.90
N GLU A 187 -17.96 -21.16 14.17
CA GLU A 187 -19.32 -21.33 14.72
C GLU A 187 -20.33 -20.39 14.04
N ASP A 188 -19.97 -19.14 13.78
CA ASP A 188 -20.77 -18.17 13.01
C ASP A 188 -20.95 -18.62 11.56
N HIS A 189 -19.89 -19.11 10.88
CA HIS A 189 -20.02 -19.66 9.53
C HIS A 189 -20.93 -20.90 9.48
N GLU A 190 -20.79 -21.85 10.41
CA GLU A 190 -21.67 -23.01 10.53
C GLU A 190 -23.14 -22.58 10.78
N SER A 191 -23.36 -21.52 11.55
CA SER A 191 -24.69 -20.93 11.78
C SER A 191 -25.28 -20.24 10.54
N ILE A 192 -24.44 -19.53 9.80
CA ILE A 192 -24.82 -18.84 8.54
C ILE A 192 -25.19 -19.85 7.46
N ASP A 193 -24.43 -20.94 7.31
CA ASP A 193 -24.73 -22.00 6.35
C ASP A 193 -26.04 -22.73 6.73
N ALA A 194 -26.23 -23.06 8.01
CA ALA A 194 -27.47 -23.65 8.51
C ALA A 194 -28.71 -22.73 8.29
N ALA A 195 -28.52 -21.40 8.35
CA ALA A 195 -29.55 -20.42 8.05
C ALA A 195 -29.86 -20.34 6.53
N HIS A 196 -28.85 -20.44 5.66
CA HIS A 196 -29.05 -20.54 4.21
C HIS A 196 -29.79 -21.82 3.82
N ASP A 197 -29.38 -22.98 4.37
CA ASP A 197 -30.07 -24.26 4.18
C ASP A 197 -31.55 -24.20 4.62
N ALA A 198 -31.85 -23.46 5.71
CA ALA A 198 -33.22 -23.25 6.17
C ALA A 198 -34.01 -22.33 5.23
N LEU A 199 -33.38 -21.26 4.72
CA LEU A 199 -33.98 -20.36 3.74
C LEU A 199 -34.27 -21.04 2.41
N GLU A 200 -33.36 -21.88 1.89
CA GLU A 200 -33.59 -22.60 0.63
C GLU A 200 -34.76 -23.57 0.77
N ARG A 201 -34.83 -24.34 1.86
CA ARG A 201 -35.98 -25.20 2.17
C ARG A 201 -37.30 -24.42 2.22
N ALA A 202 -37.32 -23.26 2.88
CA ALA A 202 -38.51 -22.40 2.92
C ALA A 202 -38.90 -21.84 1.53
N LEU A 203 -37.93 -21.58 0.65
CA LEU A 203 -38.19 -21.19 -0.75
C LEU A 203 -38.73 -22.35 -1.59
N GLN A 204 -38.22 -23.57 -1.38
CA GLN A 204 -38.74 -24.79 -2.02
C GLN A 204 -40.17 -25.11 -1.56
N GLU A 205 -40.47 -25.01 -0.27
CA GLU A 205 -41.84 -25.15 0.29
C GLU A 205 -42.79 -24.09 -0.29
N LYS A 206 -42.36 -22.82 -0.35
CA LYS A 206 -43.13 -21.74 -0.98
C LYS A 206 -43.43 -22.02 -2.45
N ALA A 207 -42.47 -22.57 -3.21
CA ALA A 207 -42.68 -22.93 -4.62
C ALA A 207 -43.69 -24.08 -4.77
N ALA A 208 -43.65 -25.08 -3.89
CA ALA A 208 -44.63 -26.17 -3.87
C ALA A 208 -46.04 -25.66 -3.55
N LEU A 209 -46.19 -24.79 -2.54
CA LEU A 209 -47.47 -24.17 -2.17
C LEU A 209 -48.04 -23.29 -3.30
N GLN A 210 -47.19 -22.57 -4.04
CA GLN A 210 -47.63 -21.80 -5.21
C GLN A 210 -48.16 -22.72 -6.31
N ALA A 211 -47.46 -23.83 -6.62
CA ALA A 211 -47.91 -24.79 -7.62
C ALA A 211 -49.24 -25.47 -7.24
N GLU A 212 -49.47 -25.73 -5.94
CA GLU A 212 -50.78 -26.20 -5.46
C GLU A 212 -51.86 -25.11 -5.61
N LEU A 213 -51.57 -23.86 -5.25
CA LEU A 213 -52.50 -22.74 -5.38
C LEU A 213 -52.90 -22.49 -6.85
N ASP A 214 -51.96 -22.57 -7.78
CA ASP A 214 -52.21 -22.42 -9.21
C ASP A 214 -53.09 -23.57 -9.74
N SER A 215 -52.82 -24.81 -9.30
CA SER A 215 -53.65 -25.98 -9.60
C SER A 215 -55.08 -25.84 -9.06
N LYS A 216 -55.24 -25.42 -7.80
CA LYS A 216 -56.57 -25.18 -7.19
C LYS A 216 -57.31 -24.03 -7.88
N SER A 217 -56.59 -23.00 -8.35
CA SER A 217 -57.17 -21.90 -9.12
C SER A 217 -57.69 -22.37 -10.49
N LEU A 218 -56.99 -23.30 -11.15
CA LEU A 218 -57.43 -23.93 -12.40
C LEU A 218 -58.66 -24.84 -12.20
N GLU A 219 -58.69 -25.63 -11.12
CA GLU A 219 -59.88 -26.41 -10.70
C GLU A 219 -61.09 -25.50 -10.42
N LEU A 220 -60.88 -24.36 -9.74
CA LEU A 220 -61.92 -23.37 -9.48
C LEU A 220 -62.46 -22.75 -10.78
N GLY A 221 -61.58 -22.40 -11.73
CA GLY A 221 -61.98 -21.95 -13.07
C GLY A 221 -62.83 -22.99 -13.82
N SER A 222 -62.41 -24.27 -13.79
CA SER A 222 -63.16 -25.38 -14.42
C SER A 222 -64.54 -25.59 -13.78
N THR A 223 -64.63 -25.54 -12.45
CA THR A 223 -65.90 -25.72 -11.73
C THR A 223 -66.83 -24.52 -11.90
N GLN A 224 -66.32 -23.29 -11.91
CA GLN A 224 -67.10 -22.09 -12.19
C GLN A 224 -67.65 -22.08 -13.62
N HIS A 225 -66.87 -22.52 -14.63
CA HIS A 225 -67.36 -22.65 -16.00
C HIS A 225 -68.49 -23.69 -16.12
N LYS A 226 -68.33 -24.86 -15.48
CA LYS A 226 -69.37 -25.90 -15.40
C LYS A 226 -70.63 -25.39 -14.71
N LEU A 227 -70.50 -24.62 -13.63
CA LEU A 227 -71.60 -24.01 -12.91
C LEU A 227 -72.36 -22.98 -13.76
N ASN A 228 -71.67 -22.21 -14.60
CA ASN A 228 -72.33 -21.26 -15.50
C ASN A 228 -73.11 -21.99 -16.62
N ALA A 229 -72.52 -23.02 -17.25
CA ALA A 229 -73.24 -23.85 -18.22
C ALA A 229 -74.47 -24.56 -17.60
N ALA A 230 -74.37 -24.98 -16.32
CA ALA A 230 -75.51 -25.52 -15.57
C ALA A 230 -76.61 -24.48 -15.31
N LYS A 231 -76.26 -23.20 -15.10
CA LYS A 231 -77.25 -22.10 -14.97
C LYS A 231 -77.92 -21.78 -16.30
N GLU A 232 -77.16 -21.77 -17.40
CA GLU A 232 -77.69 -21.51 -18.75
C GLU A 232 -78.67 -22.61 -19.17
N THR A 233 -78.32 -23.88 -18.97
CA THR A 233 -79.21 -25.03 -19.25
C THR A 233 -80.43 -25.05 -18.32
N LEU A 234 -80.31 -24.65 -17.05
CA LEU A 234 -81.45 -24.46 -16.15
C LEU A 234 -82.36 -23.31 -16.61
N GLY A 235 -81.80 -22.22 -17.14
CA GLY A 235 -82.55 -21.10 -17.73
C GLY A 235 -83.35 -21.52 -18.96
N ALA A 236 -82.73 -22.25 -19.88
CA ALA A 236 -83.42 -22.81 -21.05
C ALA A 236 -84.50 -23.84 -20.67
N CYS A 237 -84.23 -24.67 -19.66
CA CYS A 237 -85.22 -25.60 -19.10
C CYS A 237 -86.43 -24.85 -18.52
N LYS A 238 -86.20 -23.80 -17.73
CA LYS A 238 -87.26 -22.95 -17.19
C LYS A 238 -88.11 -22.30 -18.29
N GLN A 239 -87.49 -21.73 -19.33
CA GLN A 239 -88.22 -21.14 -20.46
C GLN A 239 -89.09 -22.16 -21.19
N ASN A 240 -88.62 -23.41 -21.34
CA ASN A 240 -89.40 -24.50 -21.93
C ASN A 240 -90.58 -24.90 -21.03
N CYS A 241 -90.40 -24.94 -19.70
CA CYS A 241 -91.51 -25.14 -18.76
C CYS A 241 -92.55 -24.01 -18.84
N GLU A 242 -92.13 -22.75 -18.85
CA GLU A 242 -93.03 -21.59 -18.97
C GLU A 242 -93.81 -21.61 -20.30
N ALA A 243 -93.16 -22.01 -21.42
CA ALA A 243 -93.83 -22.21 -22.70
C ALA A 243 -94.85 -23.36 -22.68
N LYS A 244 -94.53 -24.49 -22.04
CA LYS A 244 -95.44 -25.63 -21.89
C LYS A 244 -96.62 -25.33 -20.96
N GLU A 245 -96.42 -24.52 -19.92
CA GLU A 245 -97.49 -24.07 -19.04
C GLU A 245 -98.46 -23.11 -19.76
N ALA A 246 -97.94 -22.23 -20.63
CA ALA A 246 -98.76 -21.41 -21.51
C ALA A 246 -99.57 -22.25 -22.54
N GLU A 247 -98.97 -23.29 -23.11
CA GLU A 247 -99.64 -24.23 -24.01
C GLU A 247 -100.75 -25.03 -23.30
N ILE A 248 -100.50 -25.53 -22.09
CA ILE A 248 -101.51 -26.17 -21.24
C ILE A 248 -102.67 -25.22 -20.96
N LYS A 249 -102.39 -23.94 -20.63
CA LYS A 249 -103.43 -22.94 -20.42
C LYS A 249 -104.29 -22.73 -21.67
N ALA A 250 -103.67 -22.61 -22.85
CA ALA A 250 -104.40 -22.46 -24.11
C ALA A 250 -105.31 -23.67 -24.41
N LEU A 251 -104.86 -24.89 -24.09
CA LEU A 251 -105.67 -26.11 -24.21
C LEU A 251 -106.84 -26.14 -23.21
N ILE A 252 -106.66 -25.64 -21.98
CA ILE A 252 -107.73 -25.49 -20.99
C ILE A 252 -108.79 -24.48 -21.48
N ASP A 253 -108.37 -23.34 -22.03
CA ASP A 253 -109.28 -22.33 -22.58
C ASP A 253 -110.06 -22.89 -23.80
N GLN A 254 -109.41 -23.66 -24.68
CA GLN A 254 -110.08 -24.37 -25.78
C GLN A 254 -111.10 -25.41 -25.29
N LEU A 255 -110.74 -26.20 -24.27
CA LEU A 255 -111.65 -27.18 -23.65
C LEU A 255 -112.87 -26.51 -23.00
N ALA A 256 -112.68 -25.33 -22.39
CA ALA A 256 -113.77 -24.54 -21.82
C ALA A 256 -114.73 -24.02 -22.89
N VAL A 257 -114.23 -23.59 -24.06
CA VAL A 257 -115.06 -23.21 -25.21
C VAL A 257 -115.82 -24.42 -25.76
N ALA A 258 -115.15 -25.56 -25.95
CA ALA A 258 -115.79 -26.79 -26.43
C ALA A 258 -116.95 -27.24 -25.52
N ASN A 259 -116.76 -27.21 -24.20
CA ASN A 259 -117.79 -27.54 -23.22
C ASN A 259 -118.99 -26.57 -23.23
N ARG A 260 -118.79 -25.28 -23.54
CA ARG A 260 -119.90 -24.34 -23.77
C ARG A 260 -120.68 -24.70 -25.02
N THR A 261 -120.01 -24.88 -26.16
CA THR A 261 -120.69 -25.29 -27.41
C THR A 261 -121.44 -26.62 -27.26
N ASN A 262 -120.93 -27.56 -26.46
CA ASN A 262 -121.59 -28.85 -26.23
C ASN A 262 -122.83 -28.73 -25.31
N THR A 263 -122.83 -27.80 -24.35
CA THR A 263 -124.02 -27.52 -23.52
C THR A 263 -125.07 -26.68 -24.25
N GLU A 264 -124.65 -25.77 -25.14
CA GLU A 264 -125.53 -25.08 -26.09
C GLU A 264 -126.21 -26.08 -27.05
N LEU A 265 -125.46 -27.02 -27.63
CA LEU A 265 -125.99 -28.09 -28.48
C LEU A 265 -126.96 -29.02 -27.73
N SER A 266 -126.65 -29.41 -26.47
CA SER A 266 -127.57 -30.19 -25.64
C SER A 266 -128.89 -29.44 -25.41
N THR A 267 -128.82 -28.16 -25.06
CA THR A 267 -130.01 -27.32 -24.83
C THR A 267 -130.87 -27.20 -26.10
N SER A 268 -130.24 -27.11 -27.27
CA SER A 268 -130.93 -27.12 -28.56
C SER A 268 -131.57 -28.48 -28.89
N LEU A 269 -130.96 -29.59 -28.47
CA LEU A 269 -131.48 -30.94 -28.67
C LEU A 269 -132.69 -31.21 -27.75
N ASP A 270 -132.64 -30.77 -26.50
CA ASP A 270 -133.76 -30.83 -25.55
C ASP A 270 -134.96 -30.02 -26.06
N ALA A 271 -134.70 -28.80 -26.58
CA ALA A 271 -135.74 -27.96 -27.19
C ALA A 271 -136.38 -28.60 -28.43
N ALA A 272 -135.59 -29.22 -29.31
CA ALA A 272 -136.11 -29.94 -30.48
C ALA A 272 -136.93 -31.19 -30.07
N THR A 273 -136.50 -31.90 -29.02
CA THR A 273 -137.21 -33.07 -28.49
C THR A 273 -138.56 -32.68 -27.89
N ALA A 274 -138.62 -31.56 -27.17
CA ALA A 274 -139.89 -31.01 -26.66
C ALA A 274 -140.86 -30.59 -27.78
N GLN A 275 -140.35 -30.00 -28.87
CA GLN A 275 -141.16 -29.67 -30.06
C GLN A 275 -141.71 -30.94 -30.75
N LEU A 276 -140.92 -32.01 -30.83
CA LEU A 276 -141.36 -33.29 -31.39
C LEU A 276 -142.53 -33.88 -30.59
N SER A 277 -142.39 -33.95 -29.26
CA SER A 277 -143.42 -34.48 -28.36
C SER A 277 -144.74 -33.68 -28.43
N ALA A 278 -144.67 -32.35 -28.59
CA ALA A 278 -145.85 -31.52 -28.81
C ALA A 278 -146.57 -31.85 -30.13
N LYS A 279 -145.84 -32.18 -31.19
CA LYS A 279 -146.43 -32.61 -32.48
C LYS A 279 -147.00 -34.02 -32.45
N GLU A 280 -146.42 -34.93 -31.68
CA GLU A 280 -147.02 -36.25 -31.43
C GLU A 280 -148.39 -36.14 -30.72
N GLN A 281 -148.53 -35.20 -29.77
CA GLN A 281 -149.82 -34.93 -29.12
C GLN A 281 -150.88 -34.33 -30.07
N GLU A 282 -150.50 -33.41 -30.96
CA GLU A 282 -151.40 -32.89 -32.01
C GLU A 282 -151.91 -34.01 -32.93
N VAL A 283 -151.02 -34.93 -33.37
CA VAL A 283 -151.38 -36.06 -34.23
C VAL A 283 -152.31 -37.06 -33.51
N ALA A 284 -152.07 -37.32 -32.23
CA ALA A 284 -152.95 -38.17 -31.42
C ALA A 284 -154.37 -37.59 -31.32
N ALA A 285 -154.50 -36.27 -31.04
CA ALA A 285 -155.79 -35.59 -30.97
C ALA A 285 -156.54 -35.60 -32.32
N ALA A 286 -155.84 -35.35 -33.43
CA ALA A 286 -156.42 -35.42 -34.77
C ALA A 286 -156.91 -36.83 -35.13
N THR A 287 -156.17 -37.87 -34.72
CA THR A 287 -156.55 -39.27 -34.95
C THR A 287 -157.83 -39.64 -34.18
N GLN A 288 -158.00 -39.13 -32.96
CA GLN A 288 -159.19 -39.38 -32.16
C GLN A 288 -160.45 -38.75 -32.78
N ALA A 289 -160.36 -37.49 -33.22
CA ALA A 289 -161.47 -36.79 -33.88
C ALA A 289 -161.93 -37.48 -35.19
N LEU A 290 -160.98 -38.04 -35.95
CA LEU A 290 -161.29 -38.82 -37.16
C LEU A 290 -162.09 -40.09 -36.85
N GLY A 291 -161.81 -40.75 -35.73
CA GLY A 291 -162.54 -41.94 -35.27
C GLY A 291 -164.00 -41.66 -34.86
N GLU A 292 -164.28 -40.47 -34.34
CA GLU A 292 -165.65 -40.04 -34.01
C GLU A 292 -166.44 -39.66 -35.28
N ALA A 293 -165.80 -38.96 -36.23
CA ALA A 293 -166.41 -38.67 -37.54
C ALA A 293 -166.81 -39.95 -38.29
N ALA A 294 -165.99 -41.00 -38.24
CA ALA A 294 -166.27 -42.29 -38.87
C ALA A 294 -167.50 -43.01 -38.26
N ARG A 295 -167.71 -42.90 -36.93
CA ARG A 295 -168.92 -43.45 -36.28
C ARG A 295 -170.20 -42.77 -36.75
N ASN A 296 -170.19 -41.43 -36.79
CA ASN A 296 -171.34 -40.64 -37.21
C ASN A 296 -171.77 -40.94 -38.67
N LEU A 297 -170.81 -41.26 -39.54
CA LEU A 297 -171.08 -41.68 -40.92
C LEU A 297 -171.78 -43.05 -41.01
N ALA A 298 -171.44 -43.99 -40.13
CA ALA A 298 -172.04 -45.33 -40.11
C ALA A 298 -173.53 -45.27 -39.73
N GLU A 299 -173.88 -44.54 -38.66
CA GLU A 299 -175.27 -44.35 -38.23
C GLU A 299 -176.14 -43.60 -39.25
N ALA A 300 -175.53 -42.80 -40.13
CA ALA A 300 -176.25 -42.10 -41.19
C ALA A 300 -176.68 -43.07 -42.30
N ASN A 301 -175.82 -43.99 -42.71
CA ASN A 301 -176.10 -44.95 -43.78
C ASN A 301 -177.20 -45.96 -43.42
N GLU A 302 -177.27 -46.43 -42.16
CA GLU A 302 -178.32 -47.36 -41.72
C GLU A 302 -179.73 -46.72 -41.74
N LYS A 303 -179.81 -45.38 -41.62
CA LYS A 303 -181.06 -44.61 -41.72
C LYS A 303 -181.49 -44.34 -43.17
N ILE A 304 -180.62 -44.59 -44.16
CA ILE A 304 -180.90 -44.43 -45.59
C ILE A 304 -181.56 -45.71 -46.14
N THR A 305 -180.97 -46.88 -45.91
CA THR A 305 -181.51 -48.17 -46.37
C THR A 305 -182.91 -48.49 -45.80
N GLN A 306 -183.26 -47.96 -44.62
CA GLN A 306 -184.61 -48.06 -44.07
C GLN A 306 -185.65 -47.19 -44.80
N LYS A 307 -185.24 -46.16 -45.56
CA LYS A 307 -186.16 -45.29 -46.31
C LYS A 307 -186.41 -45.78 -47.73
N ASP A 308 -185.40 -46.34 -48.40
CA ASP A 308 -185.52 -46.78 -49.80
C ASP A 308 -186.61 -47.84 -49.99
N SER A 309 -186.81 -48.72 -49.00
CA SER A 309 -187.86 -49.76 -49.01
C SER A 309 -189.30 -49.20 -48.98
N ALA A 310 -189.50 -47.96 -48.50
CA ALA A 310 -190.80 -47.31 -48.47
C ALA A 310 -191.14 -46.60 -49.79
N ILE A 311 -190.13 -46.15 -50.55
CA ILE A 311 -190.31 -45.35 -51.77
C ILE A 311 -190.94 -46.18 -52.90
N SER A 312 -190.47 -47.41 -53.11
CA SER A 312 -190.98 -48.35 -54.13
C SER A 312 -192.48 -48.69 -54.01
N THR A 313 -193.13 -48.35 -52.89
CA THR A 313 -194.57 -48.60 -52.66
C THR A 313 -195.44 -47.38 -53.03
N LEU A 314 -194.85 -46.19 -53.22
CA LEU A 314 -195.58 -44.95 -53.51
C LEU A 314 -195.58 -44.58 -55.00
N GLU A 315 -194.51 -44.90 -55.73
CA GLU A 315 -194.32 -44.44 -57.11
C GLU A 315 -195.33 -45.05 -58.11
N ALA A 316 -195.94 -46.20 -57.81
CA ALA A 316 -196.97 -46.81 -58.64
C ALA A 316 -198.30 -46.02 -58.70
N ASN A 317 -198.57 -45.15 -57.71
CA ASN A 317 -199.86 -44.46 -57.58
C ASN A 317 -199.91 -43.06 -58.24
N LEU A 318 -198.79 -42.52 -58.74
CA LEU A 318 -198.75 -41.15 -59.29
C LEU A 318 -198.92 -41.05 -60.82
N SER A 319 -199.43 -42.10 -61.46
CA SER A 319 -199.73 -42.17 -62.90
C SER A 319 -200.95 -41.30 -63.34
N ALA A 320 -201.25 -40.21 -62.64
CA ALA A 320 -202.56 -39.54 -62.69
C ALA A 320 -202.52 -37.99 -62.59
N ALA A 321 -201.35 -37.36 -62.69
CA ALA A 321 -201.22 -35.89 -62.63
C ALA A 321 -200.14 -35.38 -63.60
N ALA A 322 -200.53 -35.14 -64.85
CA ALA A 322 -199.71 -34.49 -65.87
C ALA A 322 -200.16 -33.02 -66.10
N GLU A 323 -199.45 -32.31 -66.99
CA GLU A 323 -199.93 -31.09 -67.69
C GLU A 323 -200.28 -29.85 -66.83
N GLU A 324 -199.27 -29.01 -66.49
CA GLU A 324 -199.49 -27.53 -66.51
C GLU A 324 -198.23 -26.64 -66.51
N ARG A 325 -197.08 -27.08 -65.97
CA ARG A 325 -196.01 -26.14 -65.53
C ARG A 325 -194.75 -26.02 -66.40
N ASP A 326 -194.89 -26.01 -67.72
CA ASP A 326 -193.77 -25.81 -68.66
C ASP A 326 -193.68 -24.33 -69.12
N GLN A 327 -192.59 -23.63 -68.71
CA GLN A 327 -191.89 -22.46 -69.34
C GLN A 327 -191.29 -21.43 -68.33
N LYS A 328 -190.06 -20.93 -68.63
CA LYS A 328 -189.26 -19.81 -67.99
C LYS A 328 -188.53 -20.13 -66.66
N LEU A 329 -187.31 -19.64 -66.29
CA LEU A 329 -186.17 -18.90 -66.93
C LEU A 329 -184.79 -19.12 -66.16
N LYS A 330 -183.69 -18.34 -66.38
CA LYS A 330 -182.23 -18.74 -66.36
C LYS A 330 -181.16 -17.58 -66.08
N LEU A 331 -179.98 -17.71 -65.32
CA LEU A 331 -178.60 -16.98 -65.40
C LEU A 331 -177.55 -16.86 -64.16
N LEU A 332 -176.17 -16.73 -64.38
CA LEU A 332 -175.00 -15.92 -63.72
C LEU A 332 -173.77 -16.41 -62.78
N GLU A 333 -172.54 -15.73 -62.78
CA GLU A 333 -171.10 -16.09 -62.32
C GLU A 333 -170.11 -14.84 -61.89
N ASP A 334 -168.77 -14.69 -61.47
CA ASP A 334 -167.47 -15.33 -60.87
C ASP A 334 -166.24 -14.28 -60.53
N LEU A 335 -164.98 -14.60 -59.96
CA LEU A 335 -163.50 -14.03 -60.09
C LEU A 335 -162.33 -13.99 -58.92
N GLN A 336 -161.05 -13.43 -59.13
CA GLN A 336 -159.69 -13.54 -58.36
C GLN A 336 -158.54 -12.41 -58.63
N LYS A 337 -157.20 -12.20 -58.22
CA LYS A 337 -156.05 -12.59 -57.23
C LYS A 337 -154.54 -12.00 -57.51
N SER A 338 -153.50 -11.78 -56.57
CA SER A 338 -151.91 -11.62 -56.70
C SER A 338 -151.09 -10.76 -55.58
N THR A 339 -149.74 -10.36 -55.42
CA THR A 339 -148.21 -10.75 -55.48
C THR A 339 -147.18 -9.58 -54.95
N GLU A 340 -145.79 -9.38 -54.82
CA GLU A 340 -144.33 -9.95 -54.64
C GLU A 340 -143.19 -8.76 -54.49
N GLU A 341 -141.79 -8.62 -54.29
CA GLU A 341 -140.38 -9.26 -54.04
C GLU A 341 -139.11 -8.21 -53.75
N THR A 342 -137.79 -8.52 -53.33
CA THR A 342 -136.36 -7.88 -53.61
C THR A 342 -135.08 -7.85 -52.57
N GLN A 343 -133.73 -7.61 -52.94
CA GLN A 343 -132.39 -7.69 -52.11
C GLN A 343 -130.97 -7.03 -52.62
N LYS A 344 -129.77 -6.85 -51.85
CA LYS A 344 -128.33 -6.35 -52.27
C LYS A 344 -126.90 -6.62 -51.47
N ALA A 345 -125.71 -5.88 -51.61
CA ALA A 345 -124.19 -6.28 -51.48
C ALA A 345 -122.98 -5.39 -50.77
N LEU A 346 -121.59 -5.53 -51.05
CA LEU A 346 -120.29 -5.23 -50.19
C LEU A 346 -118.85 -4.72 -50.81
N GLN A 347 -117.69 -4.39 -50.07
CA GLN A 347 -116.25 -3.93 -50.53
C GLN A 347 -114.92 -3.91 -49.53
N ASP A 348 -113.62 -3.46 -49.88
CA ASP A 348 -112.21 -3.74 -49.22
C ASP A 348 -110.86 -2.79 -49.29
N LYS A 349 -109.76 -3.00 -48.44
CA LYS A 349 -108.19 -3.12 -48.61
C LYS A 349 -106.91 -2.11 -48.33
N ILE A 350 -105.72 -2.66 -47.86
CA ILE A 350 -104.17 -2.38 -48.03
C ILE A 350 -103.33 -1.25 -47.24
N GLY A 351 -101.95 -1.18 -46.95
CA GLY A 351 -100.69 -2.05 -46.83
C GLY A 351 -99.16 -1.46 -46.90
N GLU A 352 -98.20 -1.80 -45.94
CA GLU A 352 -96.65 -2.04 -45.84
C GLU A 352 -95.31 -1.15 -46.03
N LEU A 353 -94.31 -1.25 -45.05
CA LEU A 353 -92.76 -1.29 -44.92
C LEU A 353 -91.68 -0.21 -45.45
N SER A 354 -90.30 -0.14 -45.31
CA SER A 354 -89.04 -0.93 -44.86
C SER A 354 -87.63 -0.16 -44.65
N ALA A 355 -86.63 -0.67 -43.82
CA ALA A 355 -85.08 -0.69 -43.79
C ALA A 355 -84.05 0.54 -43.91
N HIS A 356 -82.68 0.53 -43.65
CA HIS A 356 -81.68 -0.04 -42.64
C HIS A 356 -80.15 0.47 -42.82
N ASP A 357 -79.17 0.10 -41.91
CA ASP A 357 -77.64 0.16 -41.89
C ASP A 357 -76.82 1.47 -41.59
N LEU A 358 -75.56 1.55 -41.04
CA LEU A 358 -74.42 0.61 -40.70
C LEU A 358 -73.54 1.10 -39.47
N GLU A 359 -72.60 0.31 -38.89
CA GLU A 359 -71.81 0.53 -37.60
C GLU A 359 -70.38 1.22 -37.72
N ASP A 360 -69.33 1.20 -36.84
CA ASP A 360 -68.64 0.12 -36.04
C ASP A 360 -67.71 0.60 -34.82
N HIS A 361 -66.44 0.13 -34.64
CA HIS A 361 -65.62 0.00 -33.38
C HIS A 361 -64.28 0.81 -33.29
N GLN A 362 -63.34 0.71 -32.29
CA GLN A 362 -63.31 0.89 -30.80
C GLN A 362 -61.83 0.92 -30.23
N ARG A 363 -61.61 1.50 -29.01
CA ARG A 363 -60.49 1.38 -27.98
C ARG A 363 -58.99 1.27 -28.42
N LEU A 364 -58.02 1.99 -27.82
CA LEU A 364 -57.35 1.74 -26.49
C LEU A 364 -56.26 2.82 -26.16
N GLU A 365 -55.58 2.69 -25.00
CA GLU A 365 -54.29 3.28 -24.53
C GLU A 365 -54.29 4.60 -23.71
N ALA A 366 -53.13 4.97 -23.12
CA ALA A 366 -53.03 5.59 -21.79
C ALA A 366 -51.80 6.50 -21.52
N ALA A 367 -51.77 7.07 -20.30
CA ALA A 367 -50.68 7.77 -19.59
C ALA A 367 -50.42 9.27 -19.89
N ASN A 368 -49.91 9.96 -18.85
CA ASN A 368 -49.45 11.37 -18.75
C ASN A 368 -50.54 12.45 -18.98
N GLU A 369 -50.70 13.45 -18.11
CA GLU A 369 -49.68 14.45 -17.74
C GLU A 369 -49.90 15.02 -16.33
N ALA A 370 -48.82 15.47 -15.67
CA ALA A 370 -48.86 16.02 -14.31
C ALA A 370 -48.53 17.52 -14.25
N LYS A 371 -49.21 18.30 -13.38
CA LYS A 371 -48.61 19.57 -12.92
C LYS A 371 -49.08 20.11 -11.56
N ARG A 372 -48.06 20.49 -10.78
CA ARG A 372 -48.01 21.57 -9.78
C ARG A 372 -48.42 21.28 -8.32
N LEU A 373 -47.44 20.83 -7.55
CA LEU A 373 -46.90 21.53 -6.36
C LEU A 373 -45.53 20.90 -6.02
N SER A 374 -44.44 21.69 -6.01
CA SER A 374 -43.07 21.14 -6.08
C SER A 374 -41.99 21.85 -5.23
N ASP A 375 -42.31 22.97 -4.58
CA ASP A 375 -41.29 24.00 -4.30
C ASP A 375 -40.88 24.13 -2.82
N GLU A 376 -41.11 23.11 -1.99
CA GLU A 376 -40.89 23.20 -0.53
C GLU A 376 -40.03 22.06 0.09
N SER A 377 -39.93 20.88 -0.53
CA SER A 377 -39.11 19.76 0.00
C SER A 377 -37.61 19.85 -0.35
N VAL A 378 -37.26 20.57 -1.42
CA VAL A 378 -35.89 20.53 -1.99
C VAL A 378 -34.85 21.22 -1.10
N ARG A 379 -35.20 22.32 -0.41
CA ARG A 379 -34.22 23.09 0.38
C ARG A 379 -33.70 22.36 1.64
N ASP A 380 -34.55 21.60 2.30
CA ASP A 380 -34.17 20.86 3.52
C ASP A 380 -33.34 19.59 3.21
N LEU A 381 -33.52 19.01 2.02
CA LEU A 381 -32.66 17.95 1.51
C LEU A 381 -31.28 18.48 1.08
N GLN A 382 -31.22 19.63 0.41
CA GLN A 382 -29.96 20.22 -0.05
C GLN A 382 -28.96 20.45 1.10
N ALA A 383 -29.41 21.04 2.21
CA ALA A 383 -28.57 21.34 3.37
C ALA A 383 -28.06 20.08 4.11
N LYS A 384 -28.81 18.97 4.06
CA LYS A 384 -28.41 17.70 4.67
C LYS A 384 -27.41 16.94 3.80
N ILE A 385 -27.50 17.09 2.48
CA ILE A 385 -26.50 16.57 1.53
C ILE A 385 -25.14 17.29 1.70
N GLU A 386 -25.14 18.61 1.86
CA GLU A 386 -23.89 19.36 2.10
C GLU A 386 -23.22 19.00 3.43
N ALA A 387 -23.99 18.74 4.49
CA ALA A 387 -23.48 18.24 5.76
C ALA A 387 -22.93 16.79 5.68
N ALA A 388 -23.59 15.90 4.93
CA ALA A 388 -23.11 14.54 4.69
C ALA A 388 -21.79 14.53 3.90
N ASN A 389 -21.72 15.29 2.80
CA ASN A 389 -20.52 15.40 1.97
C ASN A 389 -19.29 15.90 2.76
N ALA A 390 -19.48 16.77 3.76
CA ALA A 390 -18.41 17.22 4.65
C ALA A 390 -17.92 16.10 5.59
N HIS A 391 -18.83 15.29 6.14
CA HIS A 391 -18.47 14.15 6.99
C HIS A 391 -17.78 13.04 6.20
N ASP A 392 -18.23 12.78 4.97
CA ASP A 392 -17.62 11.78 4.09
C ASP A 392 -16.21 12.19 3.63
N ALA A 393 -15.97 13.49 3.39
CA ALA A 393 -14.62 14.00 3.12
C ALA A 393 -13.67 13.78 4.31
N GLU A 394 -14.12 14.04 5.54
CA GLU A 394 -13.32 13.79 6.74
C GLU A 394 -13.03 12.29 6.95
N ASN A 395 -14.05 11.43 6.77
CA ASN A 395 -13.89 9.97 6.79
C ASN A 395 -12.91 9.49 5.70
N GLN A 396 -12.98 10.01 4.47
CA GLN A 396 -12.06 9.66 3.39
C GLN A 396 -10.62 10.08 3.70
N THR A 397 -10.40 11.27 4.27
CA THR A 397 -9.05 11.69 4.69
C THR A 397 -8.50 10.85 5.84
N ARG A 398 -9.33 10.41 6.79
CA ARG A 398 -8.91 9.46 7.84
C ARG A 398 -8.55 8.10 7.25
N LEU A 399 -9.39 7.57 6.37
CA LEU A 399 -9.16 6.27 5.71
C LEU A 399 -7.89 6.27 4.87
N ALA A 400 -7.64 7.35 4.12
CA ALA A 400 -6.40 7.52 3.34
C ALA A 400 -5.15 7.57 4.25
N ALA A 401 -5.21 8.28 5.37
CA ALA A 401 -4.12 8.33 6.34
C ALA A 401 -3.89 6.97 7.04
N GLU A 402 -4.95 6.19 7.27
CA GLU A 402 -4.90 4.84 7.84
C GLU A 402 -4.33 3.81 6.85
N GLU A 403 -4.70 3.88 5.57
CA GLU A 403 -4.07 3.10 4.49
C GLU A 403 -2.60 3.47 4.25
N GLU A 404 -2.24 4.75 4.37
CA GLU A 404 -0.85 5.21 4.27
C GLU A 404 -0.03 4.72 5.47
N ALA A 405 -0.57 4.81 6.69
CA ALA A 405 0.05 4.26 7.89
C ALA A 405 0.20 2.73 7.81
N LYS A 406 -0.80 2.01 7.28
CA LYS A 406 -0.73 0.57 7.03
C LYS A 406 0.37 0.22 6.01
N ARG A 407 0.41 0.89 4.86
CA ARG A 407 1.46 0.69 3.86
C ARG A 407 2.86 1.02 4.39
N ALA A 408 2.99 2.04 5.26
CA ALA A 408 4.25 2.32 5.94
C ALA A 408 4.66 1.19 6.91
N ALA A 409 3.72 0.63 7.67
CA ALA A 409 3.97 -0.50 8.57
C ALA A 409 4.34 -1.79 7.82
N GLU A 410 3.67 -2.10 6.71
CA GLU A 410 3.97 -3.24 5.84
C GLU A 410 5.35 -3.08 5.17
N ALA A 411 5.70 -1.87 4.73
CA ALA A 411 7.03 -1.58 4.18
C ALA A 411 8.16 -1.74 5.22
N GLU A 412 7.97 -1.26 6.46
CA GLU A 412 8.95 -1.48 7.54
C GLU A 412 9.04 -2.95 7.96
N LEU A 413 7.93 -3.71 7.93
CA LEU A 413 7.97 -5.15 8.20
C LEU A 413 8.82 -5.91 7.17
N GLU A 414 8.66 -5.60 5.87
CA GLU A 414 9.47 -6.23 4.83
C GLU A 414 10.95 -5.80 4.90
N ARG A 415 11.24 -4.55 5.30
CA ARG A 415 12.62 -4.10 5.60
C ARG A 415 13.25 -4.89 6.73
N VAL A 416 12.55 -5.05 7.87
CA VAL A 416 13.03 -5.83 9.02
C VAL A 416 13.25 -7.30 8.62
N LYS A 417 12.38 -7.86 7.77
CA LYS A 417 12.53 -9.21 7.21
C LYS A 417 13.78 -9.35 6.34
N LEU A 418 14.05 -8.41 5.43
CA LEU A 418 15.27 -8.40 4.61
C LEU A 418 16.54 -8.23 5.46
N GLN A 419 16.52 -7.33 6.45
CA GLN A 419 17.62 -7.16 7.41
C GLN A 419 17.88 -8.42 8.22
N LEU A 420 16.82 -9.13 8.66
CA LEU A 420 16.95 -10.37 9.42
C LEU A 420 17.46 -11.53 8.55
N GLU A 421 17.03 -11.64 7.29
CA GLU A 421 17.58 -12.62 6.35
C GLU A 421 19.07 -12.37 6.13
N GLU A 422 19.47 -11.12 5.87
CA GLU A 422 20.86 -10.73 5.65
C GLU A 422 21.74 -10.96 6.90
N ALA A 423 21.22 -10.63 8.09
CA ALA A 423 21.91 -10.85 9.36
C ALA A 423 22.13 -12.34 9.70
N ASN A 424 21.35 -13.25 9.12
CA ASN A 424 21.48 -14.70 9.27
C ASN A 424 22.47 -15.35 8.27
N LYS A 425 22.96 -14.62 7.26
CA LYS A 425 23.93 -15.14 6.28
C LYS A 425 25.35 -15.22 6.89
N PRO A 426 26.27 -16.04 6.31
CA PRO A 426 27.63 -16.16 6.83
C PRO A 426 28.36 -14.81 6.79
N LYS A 427 28.95 -14.36 7.91
CA LYS A 427 29.64 -13.06 7.95
C LYS A 427 30.98 -13.11 7.23
N LEU A 428 31.01 -12.72 5.96
CA LEU A 428 32.23 -12.52 5.18
C LEU A 428 32.86 -11.14 5.50
N PRO A 429 34.20 -10.97 5.37
CA PRO A 429 34.86 -9.70 5.63
C PRO A 429 34.44 -8.61 4.63
N ASN A 430 33.87 -7.53 5.14
CA ASN A 430 33.47 -6.34 4.38
C ASN A 430 33.67 -5.07 5.23
N THR A 431 33.59 -3.91 4.61
CA THR A 431 33.82 -2.60 5.26
C THR A 431 32.57 -1.72 5.33
N VAL A 432 31.38 -2.25 5.02
CA VAL A 432 30.15 -1.44 4.86
C VAL A 432 29.81 -0.66 6.14
N THR A 433 29.51 0.62 5.98
CA THR A 433 29.44 1.63 7.07
C THR A 433 28.03 1.98 7.51
N LEU A 434 27.02 1.56 6.75
CA LEU A 434 25.61 1.66 7.16
C LEU A 434 25.40 0.90 8.47
N SER A 435 24.57 1.44 9.36
CA SER A 435 24.28 0.83 10.66
C SER A 435 23.27 -0.31 10.53
N ASN A 436 22.34 -0.19 9.58
CA ASN A 436 21.29 -1.19 9.31
C ASN A 436 21.13 -1.44 7.80
N PRO A 437 22.18 -1.93 7.10
CA PRO A 437 22.20 -2.07 5.64
C PRO A 437 21.08 -2.98 5.14
N ILE A 438 20.24 -2.46 4.25
CA ILE A 438 19.22 -3.22 3.53
C ILE A 438 19.76 -3.50 2.13
N PRO A 439 19.95 -4.77 1.72
CA PRO A 439 20.49 -5.09 0.40
C PRO A 439 19.50 -4.70 -0.71
N ILE A 440 20.00 -3.99 -1.72
CA ILE A 440 19.31 -3.75 -3.00
C ILE A 440 19.65 -4.89 -3.96
N VAL A 441 20.95 -5.24 -4.03
CA VAL A 441 21.54 -6.26 -4.88
C VAL A 441 22.88 -6.70 -4.26
N GLY A 442 23.28 -7.96 -4.47
CA GLY A 442 24.42 -8.56 -3.79
C GLY A 442 24.08 -9.03 -2.37
N SER A 443 25.09 -9.36 -1.56
CA SER A 443 24.90 -9.64 -0.12
C SER A 443 26.24 -9.59 0.63
N LEU A 444 26.20 -9.12 1.89
CA LEU A 444 27.34 -9.07 2.81
C LEU A 444 27.83 -10.48 3.18
N GLY A 445 26.96 -11.50 3.03
CA GLY A 445 27.30 -12.91 3.20
C GLY A 445 27.67 -13.65 1.92
N GLY A 446 27.82 -12.94 0.80
CA GLY A 446 28.10 -13.51 -0.52
C GLY A 446 26.99 -13.17 -1.51
N ALA A 447 27.31 -12.48 -2.61
CA ALA A 447 26.38 -12.23 -3.70
C ALA A 447 25.94 -13.53 -4.37
N SER A 448 24.63 -13.71 -4.55
CA SER A 448 24.03 -14.97 -5.01
C SER A 448 24.37 -15.30 -6.47
N ASP A 449 24.58 -14.29 -7.31
CA ASP A 449 25.11 -14.39 -8.67
C ASP A 449 26.01 -13.18 -8.96
N ASN A 450 26.47 -13.07 -10.20
CA ASN A 450 27.15 -11.88 -10.71
C ASN A 450 26.12 -10.87 -11.20
N PHE A 451 26.34 -9.58 -10.95
CA PHE A 451 25.44 -8.51 -11.40
C PHE A 451 26.22 -7.39 -12.10
N ASP A 452 25.67 -6.95 -13.24
CA ASP A 452 26.34 -6.20 -14.30
C ASP A 452 25.28 -5.42 -15.10
N ASP A 453 25.51 -4.14 -15.44
CA ASP A 453 24.56 -3.32 -16.22
C ASP A 453 23.08 -3.33 -15.75
N LEU A 454 22.84 -3.44 -14.43
CA LEU A 454 21.51 -3.40 -13.82
C LEU A 454 21.27 -2.13 -12.99
N PHE A 455 19.99 -1.77 -12.88
CA PHE A 455 19.48 -0.77 -11.95
C PHE A 455 18.25 -1.28 -11.21
N TYR A 456 17.95 -0.69 -10.07
CA TYR A 456 16.88 -1.09 -9.16
C TYR A 456 16.07 0.13 -8.69
N PRO A 457 14.73 0.06 -8.69
CA PRO A 457 13.89 1.10 -8.08
C PRO A 457 13.92 1.00 -6.56
N ILE A 458 13.84 2.16 -5.89
CA ILE A 458 13.63 2.30 -4.46
C ILE A 458 12.53 3.35 -4.26
N VAL A 459 11.52 3.02 -3.46
CA VAL A 459 10.55 4.02 -3.00
C VAL A 459 11.08 4.65 -1.71
N SER A 460 11.50 5.91 -1.79
CA SER A 460 11.91 6.69 -0.64
C SER A 460 10.68 7.06 0.20
N SER A 461 10.79 6.99 1.53
CA SER A 461 9.71 7.38 2.45
C SER A 461 9.54 8.90 2.58
N PHE A 462 10.39 9.69 1.92
CA PHE A 462 10.29 11.14 1.78
C PHE A 462 10.73 11.59 0.37
N PRO A 463 10.20 12.72 -0.16
CA PRO A 463 10.60 13.23 -1.46
C PRO A 463 12.10 13.60 -1.49
N ILE A 464 12.84 12.99 -2.41
CA ILE A 464 14.22 13.35 -2.71
C ILE A 464 14.19 14.50 -3.72
N THR A 465 14.84 15.63 -3.37
CA THR A 465 14.86 16.83 -4.20
C THR A 465 16.26 17.12 -4.73
N ILE A 466 16.42 17.25 -6.05
CA ILE A 466 17.64 17.75 -6.72
C ILE A 466 17.29 18.64 -7.91
N TYR A 467 18.06 19.70 -8.13
CA TYR A 467 17.80 20.73 -9.16
C TYR A 467 16.38 21.34 -9.11
N GLY A 468 15.78 21.40 -7.92
CA GLY A 468 14.42 21.86 -7.67
C GLY A 468 13.31 20.85 -7.99
N HIS A 469 13.63 19.71 -8.60
CA HIS A 469 12.67 18.63 -8.89
C HIS A 469 12.67 17.60 -7.75
N SER A 470 11.50 17.06 -7.42
CA SER A 470 11.29 16.19 -6.26
C SER A 470 10.54 14.92 -6.62
N SER A 471 11.06 13.75 -6.23
CA SER A 471 10.37 12.47 -6.39
C SER A 471 10.64 11.52 -5.21
N THR A 472 9.67 10.64 -4.91
CA THR A 472 9.86 9.47 -4.03
C THR A 472 10.31 8.23 -4.80
N ASN A 473 10.17 8.21 -6.13
CA ASN A 473 10.57 7.10 -6.99
C ASN A 473 12.01 7.33 -7.47
N VAL A 474 12.97 6.64 -6.86
CA VAL A 474 14.40 6.82 -7.14
C VAL A 474 15.02 5.51 -7.62
N PHE A 475 16.05 5.61 -8.45
CA PHE A 475 16.68 4.46 -9.08
C PHE A 475 18.17 4.42 -8.78
N VAL A 476 18.70 3.23 -8.49
CA VAL A 476 20.10 2.99 -8.13
C VAL A 476 20.71 2.03 -9.15
N SER A 477 21.83 2.41 -9.76
CA SER A 477 22.55 1.61 -10.75
C SER A 477 23.80 0.97 -10.15
N ILE A 478 24.16 -0.22 -10.62
CA ILE A 478 25.45 -0.86 -10.30
C ILE A 478 26.62 0.04 -10.73
N ASN A 479 26.47 0.69 -11.89
CA ASN A 479 27.45 1.59 -12.50
C ASN A 479 27.60 2.96 -11.77
N GLY A 480 27.27 3.04 -10.48
CA GLY A 480 27.54 4.21 -9.63
C GLY A 480 26.70 5.44 -9.97
N LEU A 481 25.45 5.22 -10.39
CA LEU A 481 24.44 6.24 -10.70
C LEU A 481 23.28 6.19 -9.69
N PHE A 482 22.67 7.35 -9.44
CA PHE A 482 21.38 7.50 -8.78
C PHE A 482 20.52 8.50 -9.56
N SER A 483 19.26 8.21 -9.84
CA SER A 483 18.38 9.08 -10.64
C SER A 483 16.94 9.15 -10.12
N LEU A 484 16.23 10.23 -10.43
CA LEU A 484 14.80 10.37 -10.15
C LEU A 484 13.95 9.89 -11.34
N ASP A 485 12.80 9.26 -11.04
CA ASP A 485 11.70 8.86 -11.94
C ASP A 485 12.01 7.85 -13.06
N VAL A 486 13.24 7.80 -13.55
CA VAL A 486 13.72 6.86 -14.58
C VAL A 486 15.08 6.31 -14.15
N GLY A 487 15.25 4.98 -14.21
CA GLY A 487 16.54 4.32 -13.98
C GLY A 487 17.36 4.14 -15.25
N ASP A 488 18.68 4.10 -15.12
CA ASP A 488 19.60 3.81 -16.21
C ASP A 488 20.78 2.92 -15.79
N ARG A 489 21.40 2.27 -16.77
CA ARG A 489 22.47 1.28 -16.64
C ARG A 489 23.77 1.64 -17.36
N SER A 490 23.92 2.84 -17.92
CA SER A 490 25.11 3.20 -18.68
C SER A 490 26.42 3.02 -17.88
N TYR A 491 27.32 2.14 -18.32
CA TYR A 491 28.71 2.07 -17.85
C TYR A 491 29.62 3.13 -18.50
N GLY A 492 29.20 3.67 -19.66
CA GLY A 492 29.98 4.55 -20.52
C GLY A 492 30.13 5.99 -20.00
N TYR A 493 30.91 6.16 -18.93
CA TYR A 493 31.17 7.42 -18.26
C TYR A 493 31.81 8.49 -19.17
N GLN A 494 31.34 9.74 -19.06
CA GLN A 494 31.84 10.89 -19.82
C GLN A 494 31.73 12.19 -18.99
N SER A 495 32.56 13.19 -19.32
CA SER A 495 32.50 14.51 -18.66
C SER A 495 31.08 15.09 -18.68
N LEU A 496 30.64 15.57 -17.52
CA LEU A 496 29.35 16.26 -17.41
C LEU A 496 29.42 17.64 -18.12
N PRO A 497 28.30 18.13 -18.70
CA PRO A 497 26.99 17.48 -18.77
C PRO A 497 26.93 16.39 -19.86
N ALA A 498 26.59 15.16 -19.44
CA ALA A 498 26.50 13.96 -20.26
C ALA A 498 25.18 13.88 -21.07
N ARG A 499 24.86 14.96 -21.78
CA ARG A 499 23.57 15.12 -22.52
C ARG A 499 23.38 14.16 -23.68
N ASN A 500 24.44 13.50 -24.12
CA ASN A 500 24.48 12.71 -25.35
C ASN A 500 24.21 11.21 -25.11
N SER A 501 24.11 10.75 -23.85
CA SER A 501 24.11 9.31 -23.49
C SER A 501 22.79 8.83 -22.89
N SER A 502 21.65 9.39 -23.30
CA SER A 502 20.28 8.96 -22.90
C SER A 502 20.00 8.91 -21.39
N LEU A 503 20.85 9.49 -20.55
CA LEU A 503 20.70 9.52 -19.10
C LEU A 503 19.46 10.30 -18.66
N PRO A 504 18.81 9.91 -17.55
CA PRO A 504 17.75 10.70 -16.92
C PRO A 504 18.21 12.12 -16.62
N GLU A 505 17.31 13.09 -16.78
CA GLU A 505 17.66 14.52 -16.63
C GLU A 505 18.18 14.85 -15.23
N TYR A 506 17.62 14.22 -14.20
CA TYR A 506 17.94 14.37 -12.79
C TYR A 506 18.77 13.17 -12.31
N THR A 507 20.08 13.22 -12.55
CA THR A 507 21.03 12.14 -12.24
C THR A 507 22.18 12.62 -11.38
N LEU A 508 22.51 11.81 -10.38
CA LEU A 508 23.65 11.95 -9.48
C LEU A 508 24.68 10.87 -9.83
N PHE A 509 25.95 11.28 -9.83
CA PHE A 509 27.09 10.46 -10.23
C PHE A 509 28.04 10.36 -9.03
N PRO A 510 27.71 9.59 -7.97
CA PRO A 510 28.61 9.39 -6.85
C PRO A 510 29.94 8.75 -7.28
N PHE A 511 29.91 7.81 -8.23
CA PHE A 511 31.12 7.20 -8.81
C PHE A 511 30.78 6.55 -10.16
N TRP A 512 30.35 7.35 -11.15
CA TRP A 512 29.85 6.81 -12.41
C TRP A 512 30.97 6.13 -13.20
N CYS A 513 30.83 4.81 -13.34
CA CYS A 513 31.90 3.95 -13.78
C CYS A 513 31.37 2.58 -14.23
N ASP A 514 32.26 1.80 -14.84
CA ASP A 514 32.02 0.43 -15.31
C ASP A 514 32.27 -0.55 -14.14
N LEU A 515 31.19 -0.94 -13.44
CA LEU A 515 31.22 -1.56 -12.11
C LEU A 515 30.43 -2.88 -12.06
N TYR A 516 30.80 -3.75 -11.12
CA TYR A 516 30.37 -5.14 -11.09
C TYR A 516 30.26 -5.66 -9.66
N ILE A 517 29.29 -6.56 -9.44
CA ILE A 517 29.15 -7.34 -8.21
C ILE A 517 29.49 -8.78 -8.54
N TYR A 518 30.58 -9.30 -7.97
CA TYR A 518 31.03 -10.67 -8.21
C TYR A 518 30.34 -11.68 -7.30
N LYS A 519 29.86 -12.78 -7.90
CA LYS A 519 29.28 -13.93 -7.19
C LYS A 519 30.20 -14.45 -6.08
N ASP A 520 29.60 -14.90 -4.98
CA ASP A 520 30.27 -15.50 -3.81
C ASP A 520 31.26 -14.54 -3.09
N THR A 521 31.24 -13.24 -3.43
CA THR A 521 31.96 -12.17 -2.72
C THR A 521 30.99 -11.32 -1.89
N PRO A 522 31.44 -10.64 -0.81
CA PRO A 522 30.56 -9.82 0.03
C PRO A 522 30.15 -8.47 -0.60
N GLN A 523 30.09 -8.41 -1.93
CA GLN A 523 29.79 -7.21 -2.70
C GLN A 523 28.28 -6.99 -2.85
N GLY A 524 27.90 -5.73 -3.02
CA GLY A 524 26.51 -5.32 -3.19
C GLY A 524 26.32 -3.81 -3.19
N ILE A 525 25.06 -3.41 -3.32
CA ILE A 525 24.60 -2.06 -3.03
C ILE A 525 23.55 -2.14 -1.94
N TYR A 526 23.66 -1.27 -0.95
CA TYR A 526 22.83 -1.27 0.25
C TYR A 526 22.19 0.10 0.44
N TYR A 527 21.04 0.15 1.08
CA TYR A 527 20.44 1.41 1.53
C TYR A 527 20.06 1.39 3.01
N GLU A 528 19.98 2.58 3.59
CA GLU A 528 19.43 2.81 4.93
C GLU A 528 18.67 4.14 4.92
N ILE A 529 17.46 4.17 5.48
CA ILE A 529 16.79 5.44 5.83
C ILE A 529 16.92 5.62 7.34
N ALA A 530 17.77 6.55 7.74
CA ALA A 530 18.00 6.87 9.15
C ALA A 530 17.17 8.10 9.58
N GLY A 531 16.92 8.22 10.88
CA GLY A 531 16.16 9.34 11.46
C GLY A 531 14.65 9.13 11.47
N GLN A 532 13.90 10.22 11.61
CA GLN A 532 12.44 10.28 11.67
C GLN A 532 11.97 11.59 11.02
N ALA A 533 10.75 11.63 10.49
CA ALA A 533 10.22 12.83 9.82
C ALA A 533 10.16 14.04 10.78
N PRO A 534 10.49 15.28 10.34
CA PRO A 534 10.91 15.71 9.01
C PRO A 534 12.46 15.83 8.90
N SER A 535 13.21 14.88 9.46
CA SER A 535 14.67 14.88 9.50
C SER A 535 15.24 13.49 9.24
N ARG A 536 14.74 12.85 8.18
CA ARG A 536 15.27 11.59 7.64
C ARG A 536 16.50 11.84 6.75
N THR A 537 17.33 10.81 6.63
CA THR A 537 18.44 10.75 5.66
C THR A 537 18.39 9.44 4.91
N LEU A 538 18.35 9.50 3.58
CA LEU A 538 18.53 8.35 2.71
C LEU A 538 20.03 8.19 2.44
N TYR A 539 20.59 7.04 2.83
CA TYR A 539 21.92 6.61 2.46
C TYR A 539 21.83 5.51 1.40
N ILE A 540 22.64 5.62 0.34
CA ILE A 540 22.92 4.54 -0.62
C ILE A 540 24.42 4.27 -0.56
N GLU A 541 24.83 3.01 -0.38
CA GLU A 541 26.23 2.61 -0.24
C GLU A 541 26.58 1.47 -1.20
N TRP A 542 27.62 1.68 -2.01
CA TRP A 542 28.17 0.71 -2.95
C TRP A 542 29.43 0.09 -2.37
N TYR A 543 29.51 -1.24 -2.38
CA TYR A 543 30.71 -2.01 -2.08
C TYR A 543 30.90 -3.03 -3.21
N VAL A 544 31.64 -2.64 -4.25
CA VAL A 544 31.64 -3.28 -5.58
C VAL A 544 33.07 -3.35 -6.16
N SER A 545 33.24 -4.00 -7.31
CA SER A 545 34.50 -3.98 -8.07
C SER A 545 34.34 -3.39 -9.47
N ARG A 546 35.44 -3.26 -10.22
CA ARG A 546 35.42 -2.95 -11.66
C ARG A 546 34.88 -4.15 -12.44
N TYR A 547 34.17 -3.89 -13.54
CA TYR A 547 34.03 -4.90 -14.59
C TYR A 547 35.41 -5.42 -15.03
N GLY A 548 35.56 -6.74 -15.08
CA GLY A 548 36.79 -7.41 -15.50
C GLY A 548 37.92 -7.51 -14.46
N ASP A 549 37.86 -6.79 -13.32
CA ASP A 549 38.82 -6.96 -12.21
C ASP A 549 38.15 -6.96 -10.83
N LYS A 550 37.85 -8.17 -10.36
CA LYS A 550 37.32 -8.45 -9.00
C LYS A 550 38.20 -8.01 -7.83
N ASN A 551 39.46 -7.65 -8.08
CA ASN A 551 40.36 -7.15 -7.03
C ASN A 551 40.40 -5.61 -7.01
N GLN A 552 39.82 -4.95 -8.02
CA GLN A 552 39.74 -3.50 -8.08
C GLN A 552 38.47 -3.01 -7.36
N TYR A 553 38.52 -3.00 -6.03
CA TYR A 553 37.41 -2.61 -5.15
C TYR A 553 37.14 -1.09 -5.15
N TYR A 554 35.87 -0.76 -4.97
CA TYR A 554 35.34 0.58 -4.72
C TYR A 554 34.34 0.52 -3.56
N HIS A 555 34.51 1.41 -2.59
CA HIS A 555 33.66 1.52 -1.41
C HIS A 555 33.33 2.99 -1.16
N PHE A 556 32.09 3.36 -1.41
CA PHE A 556 31.61 4.74 -1.35
C PHE A 556 30.12 4.81 -1.02
N ASN A 557 29.69 5.90 -0.39
CA ASN A 557 28.27 6.16 -0.16
C ASN A 557 27.84 7.57 -0.53
N MET A 558 26.53 7.70 -0.72
CA MET A 558 25.82 8.94 -0.98
C MET A 558 24.77 9.14 0.11
N SER A 559 24.61 10.38 0.60
CA SER A 559 23.55 10.75 1.53
C SER A 559 22.75 11.96 1.07
N LEU A 560 21.42 11.86 1.21
CA LEU A 560 20.42 12.88 0.88
C LEU A 560 19.53 13.11 2.11
N GLU A 561 19.38 14.37 2.54
CA GLU A 561 18.68 14.73 3.79
C GLU A 561 17.34 15.43 3.53
N GLU A 562 16.28 14.95 4.18
CA GLU A 562 14.93 15.52 4.12
C GLU A 562 14.91 17.00 4.51
N ALA A 563 15.70 17.37 5.52
CA ALA A 563 15.84 18.74 6.01
C ALA A 563 16.78 19.64 5.16
N ARG A 564 17.46 19.09 4.15
CA ARG A 564 18.39 19.82 3.26
C ARG A 564 18.21 19.44 1.78
N PRO A 565 17.03 19.69 1.19
CA PRO A 565 16.77 19.41 -0.23
C PRO A 565 17.77 20.11 -1.16
N ASN A 566 18.05 19.48 -2.31
CA ASN A 566 19.07 19.85 -3.31
C ASN A 566 20.52 19.60 -2.90
N ILE A 567 20.82 19.33 -1.63
CA ILE A 567 22.18 19.03 -1.17
C ILE A 567 22.40 17.51 -1.13
N VAL A 568 23.37 17.04 -1.91
CA VAL A 568 23.90 15.68 -1.85
C VAL A 568 25.31 15.67 -1.26
N THR A 569 25.64 14.65 -0.48
CA THR A 569 27.00 14.38 -0.02
C THR A 569 27.46 13.01 -0.52
N TYR A 570 28.68 12.93 -1.06
CA TYR A 570 29.39 11.70 -1.37
C TYR A 570 30.55 11.50 -0.39
N LYS A 571 30.81 10.26 0.03
CA LYS A 571 31.97 9.87 0.84
C LYS A 571 32.67 8.67 0.23
N TYR A 572 33.98 8.71 0.22
CA TYR A 572 34.83 7.66 -0.35
C TYR A 572 35.68 7.02 0.75
N PHE A 573 35.57 5.71 0.90
CA PHE A 573 36.30 4.92 1.89
C PHE A 573 37.43 4.13 1.23
N GLU A 574 37.20 3.57 0.04
CA GLU A 574 38.20 2.90 -0.79
C GLU A 574 37.91 3.12 -2.29
N ALA A 575 38.95 3.33 -3.10
CA ALA A 575 38.84 3.45 -4.55
C ALA A 575 40.21 3.23 -5.20
N LEU A 576 40.50 2.01 -5.65
CA LEU A 576 41.88 1.64 -6.00
C LEU A 576 42.45 2.33 -7.26
N ASP A 577 41.61 2.82 -8.18
CA ASP A 577 42.02 3.69 -9.30
C ASP A 577 41.92 5.20 -8.97
N LYS A 578 41.47 5.55 -7.75
CA LYS A 578 41.22 6.91 -7.27
C LYS A 578 40.27 7.73 -8.15
N GLY A 579 39.35 7.10 -8.89
CA GLY A 579 38.48 7.76 -9.86
C GLY A 579 39.16 8.12 -11.19
N GLY A 580 40.36 7.59 -11.43
CA GLY A 580 41.17 7.85 -12.64
C GLY A 580 40.51 7.42 -13.95
N LYS A 581 39.48 6.56 -13.90
CA LYS A 581 38.65 6.14 -15.06
C LYS A 581 37.15 6.20 -14.77
N CYS A 582 36.68 7.23 -14.06
CA CYS A 582 35.27 7.43 -13.69
C CYS A 582 34.83 8.90 -13.82
N THR A 583 33.53 9.17 -13.67
CA THR A 583 32.94 10.52 -13.60
C THR A 583 32.24 10.74 -12.26
N ILE A 584 32.41 11.90 -11.64
CA ILE A 584 31.81 12.24 -10.35
C ILE A 584 31.22 13.65 -10.38
N GLY A 585 29.95 13.77 -9.99
CA GLY A 585 29.21 15.02 -10.07
C GLY A 585 27.68 14.84 -10.00
N ALA A 586 26.94 15.82 -10.49
CA ALA A 586 25.49 15.81 -10.60
C ALA A 586 25.04 16.46 -11.92
N GLN A 587 23.85 16.11 -12.41
CA GLN A 587 23.20 16.72 -13.59
C GLN A 587 21.70 16.91 -13.35
N GLY A 588 21.20 18.05 -13.84
CA GLY A 588 19.80 18.39 -14.02
C GLY A 588 19.52 18.75 -15.49
N PRO A 589 18.26 19.04 -15.86
CA PRO A 589 17.89 19.33 -17.25
C PRO A 589 18.66 20.50 -17.86
N ASN A 590 18.98 21.54 -17.08
CA ASN A 590 19.62 22.76 -17.58
C ASN A 590 21.05 23.01 -17.07
N SER A 591 21.55 22.20 -16.13
CA SER A 591 22.77 22.46 -15.36
C SER A 591 23.47 21.17 -14.95
N ALA A 592 24.78 21.23 -14.76
CA ALA A 592 25.54 20.13 -14.17
C ALA A 592 26.68 20.66 -13.28
N GLN A 593 27.09 19.84 -12.32
CA GLN A 593 28.24 20.07 -11.45
C GLN A 593 29.21 18.91 -11.65
N LEU A 594 30.40 19.18 -12.16
CA LEU A 594 31.47 18.19 -12.28
C LEU A 594 32.48 18.39 -11.16
N TRP A 595 32.72 17.35 -10.35
CA TRP A 595 33.84 17.34 -9.40
C TRP A 595 35.05 16.58 -9.94
N SER A 596 34.85 15.44 -10.63
CA SER A 596 35.93 14.67 -11.26
C SER A 596 35.51 14.04 -12.59
N TYR A 597 36.44 14.00 -13.54
CA TYR A 597 36.38 13.16 -14.74
C TYR A 597 37.81 12.74 -15.09
N ASN A 598 38.09 11.44 -15.07
CA ASN A 598 39.42 10.88 -15.33
C ASN A 598 40.56 11.52 -14.49
N GLN A 599 40.36 11.65 -13.18
CA GLN A 599 41.35 12.22 -12.26
C GLN A 599 41.52 11.35 -11.02
N GLU A 600 42.77 10.97 -10.73
CA GLU A 600 43.16 10.17 -9.56
C GLU A 600 43.12 10.97 -8.23
N LYS A 601 41.94 11.45 -7.82
CA LYS A 601 41.76 12.26 -6.60
C LYS A 601 40.75 11.72 -5.58
N VAL A 602 40.09 10.61 -5.88
CA VAL A 602 39.24 9.88 -4.92
C VAL A 602 40.15 9.06 -4.00
N VAL A 603 40.66 9.71 -2.95
CA VAL A 603 41.41 8.99 -1.91
C VAL A 603 40.52 8.67 -0.71
N PRO A 604 40.80 7.59 0.03
CA PRO A 604 40.15 7.28 1.30
C PRO A 604 40.02 8.52 2.21
N GLY A 605 38.79 8.84 2.62
CA GLY A 605 38.48 9.95 3.52
C GLY A 605 38.10 11.26 2.82
N VAL A 606 37.97 11.28 1.49
CA VAL A 606 37.41 12.43 0.76
C VAL A 606 35.88 12.45 0.88
N GLN A 607 35.34 13.64 1.17
CA GLN A 607 33.91 13.93 1.14
C GLN A 607 33.65 15.09 0.17
N VAL A 608 32.72 14.90 -0.76
CA VAL A 608 32.26 15.90 -1.73
C VAL A 608 30.83 16.27 -1.39
N VAL A 609 30.53 17.56 -1.30
CA VAL A 609 29.17 18.07 -1.13
C VAL A 609 28.81 18.86 -2.38
N ILE A 610 27.65 18.56 -2.97
CA ILE A 610 27.11 19.30 -4.13
C ILE A 610 25.75 19.86 -3.75
N ASP A 611 25.59 21.17 -3.87
CA ASP A 611 24.29 21.83 -3.83
C ASP A 611 23.83 22.05 -5.28
N THR A 612 22.85 21.25 -5.68
CA THR A 612 22.29 21.26 -7.04
C THR A 612 21.41 22.46 -7.34
N LEU A 613 21.07 23.30 -6.36
CA LEU A 613 20.30 24.53 -6.53
C LEU A 613 21.20 25.76 -6.68
N SER A 614 22.26 25.90 -5.85
CA SER A 614 23.27 26.95 -6.06
C SER A 614 24.32 26.61 -7.12
N GLY A 615 24.41 25.33 -7.51
CA GLY A 615 25.41 24.81 -8.43
C GLY A 615 26.82 24.71 -7.82
N SER A 616 26.95 24.80 -6.49
CA SER A 616 28.24 24.77 -5.81
C SER A 616 28.72 23.36 -5.51
N VAL A 617 30.05 23.19 -5.53
CA VAL A 617 30.75 21.93 -5.25
C VAL A 617 31.82 22.23 -4.20
N ALA A 618 31.76 21.54 -3.06
CA ALA A 618 32.72 21.66 -1.98
C ALA A 618 33.43 20.33 -1.72
N GLU A 619 34.75 20.39 -1.59
CA GLU A 619 35.61 19.25 -1.23
C GLU A 619 36.05 19.38 0.23
N SER A 620 36.08 18.26 0.95
CA SER A 620 36.38 18.19 2.38
C SER A 620 36.93 16.80 2.73
N THR A 621 37.46 16.63 3.94
CA THR A 621 37.91 15.32 4.43
C THR A 621 37.18 14.91 5.70
N PHE A 622 37.03 13.60 5.89
CA PHE A 622 36.42 12.99 7.07
C PHE A 622 37.31 11.85 7.62
N PRO A 623 37.27 11.56 8.93
CA PRO A 623 38.03 10.45 9.49
C PRO A 623 37.38 9.10 9.15
N ILE A 624 38.17 8.19 8.58
CA ILE A 624 37.75 6.79 8.38
C ILE A 624 37.99 6.00 9.68
N PRO A 625 37.05 5.17 10.14
CA PRO A 625 37.29 4.19 11.21
C PRO A 625 38.35 3.16 10.82
N HIS A 626 39.29 2.88 11.72
CA HIS A 626 40.29 1.80 11.58
C HIS A 626 39.87 0.53 12.33
#